data_AF-A0A0C9Y3W2-F1
#
_entry.id   AF-A0A0C9Y3W2-F1
#
_cell.length_a   1.000
_cell.length_b   1.000
_cell.length_c   1.000
_cell.angle_alpha   90.00
_cell.angle_beta   90.00
_cell.angle_gamma   90.00
#
_symmetry.space_group_name_H-M   'P 1'
#
loop_
_entity.id
_entity.type
_entity.pdbx_description
1 polymer ?
#
loop_
_entity_poly.entity_id
_entity_poly.type
_entity_poly.pdbx_seq_one_letter_code
_entity_poly.pdbx_strand_id
1 'polypeptide(L)'
;MSLQSCARRRIHVLKRNFSSDTSSKSLPNVQSHRSLPSAKMRALISLYHQTETFVTPENLSGRIDQTFASDDPNDLLPSTPDPVSFTDLKNKAMDLREAPKMSQWNPHANTSRRTQVAGLWSHIRRRRELKIIEALYGVDVTHSGNVMPGLEVLEESAETLMKNEREDKEREEEELEAAVRR
;
A
#
# COMPACT_ATOMS: atom_id res chain seq x y z
N MET A 1 20.33 -12.82 -42.08
CA MET A 1 20.73 -11.53 -41.48
C MET A 1 19.91 -11.39 -40.19
N SER A 2 20.39 -11.70 -38.97
CA SER A 2 21.28 -10.91 -38.07
C SER A 2 20.81 -9.44 -37.96
N LEU A 3 20.47 -8.83 -36.81
CA LEU A 3 20.76 -9.05 -35.38
C LEU A 3 19.66 -8.42 -34.47
N GLN A 4 19.44 -9.01 -33.27
CA GLN A 4 19.39 -8.44 -31.88
C GLN A 4 18.56 -7.15 -31.59
N SER A 5 17.92 -6.93 -30.44
CA SER A 5 18.07 -7.47 -29.07
C SER A 5 16.78 -7.27 -28.24
N CYS A 6 16.46 -8.23 -27.36
CA CYS A 6 15.45 -8.13 -26.32
C CYS A 6 16.06 -7.61 -25.01
N ALA A 7 15.50 -6.54 -24.42
CA ALA A 7 15.84 -6.12 -23.06
C ALA A 7 14.90 -6.76 -22.01
N ARG A 8 15.30 -7.93 -21.47
CA ARG A 8 14.67 -8.54 -20.29
C ARG A 8 15.10 -7.79 -19.02
N ARG A 9 14.16 -7.22 -18.27
CA ARG A 9 14.44 -6.64 -16.94
C ARG A 9 14.76 -7.75 -15.94
N ARG A 10 15.96 -7.68 -15.35
CA ARG A 10 16.42 -8.54 -14.25
C ARG A 10 15.63 -8.21 -12.99
N ILE A 11 14.86 -9.18 -12.51
CA ILE A 11 14.31 -9.18 -11.15
C ILE A 11 15.42 -9.69 -10.24
N HIS A 12 15.96 -8.84 -9.37
CA HIS A 12 16.86 -9.27 -8.30
C HIS A 12 16.03 -9.89 -7.18
N VAL A 13 15.78 -11.19 -7.30
CA VAL A 13 15.26 -11.99 -6.19
C VAL A 13 16.40 -12.14 -5.19
N LEU A 14 16.22 -11.58 -3.98
CA LEU A 14 17.13 -11.82 -2.86
C LEU A 14 17.05 -13.31 -2.50
N LYS A 15 18.04 -14.06 -3.01
CA LYS A 15 18.19 -15.49 -2.80
C LYS A 15 18.61 -15.71 -1.34
N ARG A 16 17.79 -16.43 -0.58
CA ARG A 16 18.17 -16.96 0.74
C ARG A 16 19.29 -17.97 0.52
N ASN A 17 20.47 -17.69 1.08
CA ASN A 17 21.58 -18.63 1.08
C ASN A 17 21.31 -19.68 2.16
N PHE A 18 20.91 -20.86 1.75
CA PHE A 18 20.94 -22.09 2.54
C PHE A 18 21.80 -23.13 1.82
N SER A 19 22.53 -23.89 2.65
CA SER A 19 23.26 -25.13 2.38
C SER A 19 24.65 -24.97 1.73
N SER A 20 25.72 -25.42 2.41
CA SER A 20 26.18 -26.81 2.67
C SER A 20 27.13 -27.27 1.56
N ASP A 21 28.43 -27.19 1.84
CA ASP A 21 29.53 -27.99 1.26
C ASP A 21 30.74 -27.74 2.18
N THR A 22 31.42 -28.68 2.84
CA THR A 22 31.99 -29.99 2.46
C THR A 22 32.89 -29.96 1.22
N SER A 23 33.98 -29.18 1.24
CA SER A 23 35.24 -29.65 0.66
C SER A 23 36.45 -28.86 1.16
N SER A 24 37.38 -29.64 1.71
CA SER A 24 38.80 -29.42 2.01
C SER A 24 39.47 -28.10 1.59
N LYS A 25 39.97 -27.35 2.58
CA LYS A 25 41.38 -26.90 2.73
C LYS A 25 41.48 -25.66 3.63
N SER A 26 41.66 -25.92 4.91
CA SER A 26 42.69 -25.34 5.78
C SER A 26 42.32 -25.84 7.16
N LEU A 27 43.26 -26.44 7.87
CA LEU A 27 43.08 -26.81 9.27
C LEU A 27 42.33 -25.69 9.99
N PRO A 28 41.28 -25.97 10.78
CA PRO A 28 40.71 -24.94 11.61
C PRO A 28 41.87 -24.46 12.48
N ASN A 29 42.34 -23.24 12.19
CA ASN A 29 43.14 -22.51 13.14
C ASN A 29 42.24 -22.46 14.37
N VAL A 30 42.56 -23.30 15.34
CA VAL A 30 41.96 -23.32 16.66
C VAL A 30 42.36 -21.98 17.25
N GLN A 31 41.67 -20.92 16.81
CA GLN A 31 41.65 -19.65 17.50
C GLN A 31 41.12 -20.04 18.86
N SER A 32 42.06 -20.04 19.81
CA SER A 32 41.86 -20.39 21.19
C SER A 32 40.50 -19.89 21.62
N HIS A 33 39.68 -20.80 22.13
CA HIS A 33 38.31 -20.57 22.60
C HIS A 33 38.21 -19.56 23.77
N ARG A 34 39.19 -18.67 23.92
CA ARG A 34 39.36 -17.73 25.03
C ARG A 34 38.88 -16.32 24.75
N SER A 35 38.80 -15.88 23.49
CA SER A 35 38.41 -14.50 23.18
C SER A 35 37.24 -14.44 22.22
N LEU A 36 36.11 -13.95 22.72
CA LEU A 36 34.93 -13.71 21.91
C LEU A 36 35.20 -12.54 20.94
N PRO A 37 34.69 -12.61 19.70
CA PRO A 37 34.74 -11.48 18.77
C PRO A 37 34.19 -10.20 19.43
N SER A 38 34.81 -9.05 19.14
CA SER A 38 34.47 -7.77 19.79
C SER A 38 32.98 -7.40 19.65
N ALA A 39 32.34 -7.76 18.54
CA ALA A 39 30.91 -7.59 18.34
C ALA A 39 30.06 -8.42 19.32
N LYS A 40 30.46 -9.66 19.61
CA LYS A 40 29.77 -10.53 20.57
C LYS A 40 30.00 -10.06 22.01
N MET A 41 31.20 -9.59 22.34
CA MET A 41 31.46 -8.97 23.66
C MET A 41 30.59 -7.74 23.89
N ARG A 42 30.50 -6.84 22.89
CA ARG A 42 29.61 -5.68 22.98
C ARG A 42 28.15 -6.08 23.15
N ALA A 43 27.68 -7.07 22.39
CA ALA A 43 26.31 -7.57 22.52
C ALA A 43 26.03 -8.18 23.90
N LEU A 44 26.98 -8.92 24.47
CA LEU A 44 26.86 -9.47 25.83
C LEU A 44 26.83 -8.37 26.89
N ILE A 45 27.65 -7.33 26.75
CA ILE A 45 27.64 -6.17 27.64
C ILE A 45 26.29 -5.44 27.53
N SER A 46 25.76 -5.25 26.33
CA SER A 46 24.42 -4.69 26.13
C SER A 46 23.34 -5.54 26.79
N LEU A 47 23.42 -6.87 26.67
CA LEU A 47 22.48 -7.79 27.30
C LEU A 47 22.56 -7.69 28.82
N TYR A 48 23.78 -7.62 29.39
CA TYR A 48 24.03 -7.45 30.81
C TYR A 48 23.39 -6.16 31.35
N HIS A 49 23.51 -5.04 30.64
CA HIS A 49 22.84 -3.81 31.04
C HIS A 49 21.31 -3.85 30.89
N GLN A 50 20.78 -4.79 30.10
CA GLN A 50 19.33 -4.99 29.96
C GLN A 50 18.76 -5.97 30.99
N THR A 51 19.59 -6.73 31.73
CA THR A 51 19.07 -7.77 32.64
C THR A 51 18.21 -7.22 33.76
N GLU A 52 18.42 -5.97 34.19
CA GLU A 52 17.58 -5.29 35.19
C GLU A 52 16.11 -5.16 34.72
N THR A 53 15.89 -5.15 33.40
CA THR A 53 14.56 -5.05 32.80
C THR A 53 13.94 -6.40 32.46
N PHE A 54 14.65 -7.51 32.64
CA PHE A 54 14.15 -8.84 32.29
C PHE A 54 13.05 -9.30 33.24
N VAL A 55 12.09 -10.02 32.68
CA VAL A 55 10.97 -10.58 33.46
C VAL A 55 11.46 -11.83 34.18
N THR A 56 11.48 -11.77 35.51
CA THR A 56 11.76 -12.87 36.44
C THR A 56 10.45 -13.26 37.14
N PRO A 57 10.33 -14.50 37.67
CA PRO A 57 9.09 -14.90 38.36
C PRO A 57 8.74 -13.99 39.55
N GLU A 58 9.75 -13.40 40.19
CA GLU A 58 9.59 -12.48 41.32
C GLU A 58 9.05 -11.10 40.90
N ASN A 59 9.39 -10.62 39.69
CA ASN A 59 8.94 -9.32 39.19
C ASN A 59 7.77 -9.40 38.20
N LEU A 60 7.36 -10.61 37.81
CA LEU A 60 6.33 -10.86 36.80
C LEU A 60 4.99 -10.22 37.18
N SER A 61 4.52 -10.41 38.42
CA SER A 61 3.24 -9.86 38.87
C SER A 61 3.24 -8.33 38.79
N GLY A 62 4.27 -7.68 39.35
CA GLY A 62 4.40 -6.22 39.30
C GLY A 62 4.53 -5.68 37.88
N ARG A 63 5.17 -6.42 36.95
CA ARG A 63 5.24 -6.06 35.54
C ARG A 63 3.89 -6.18 34.83
N ILE A 64 3.11 -7.23 35.12
CA ILE A 64 1.75 -7.39 34.60
C ILE A 64 0.92 -6.18 35.07
N ASP A 65 0.92 -5.91 36.37
CA ASP A 65 0.14 -4.80 36.94
C ASP A 65 0.55 -3.47 36.32
N GLN A 66 1.85 -3.17 36.19
CA GLN A 66 2.32 -1.95 35.53
C GLN A 66 1.90 -1.85 34.05
N THR A 67 1.82 -2.96 33.33
CA THR A 67 1.43 -2.94 31.91
C THR A 67 -0.07 -2.80 31.69
N PHE A 68 -0.89 -3.27 32.63
CA PHE A 68 -2.35 -3.28 32.50
C PHE A 68 -3.05 -2.21 33.33
N ALA A 69 -2.45 -1.79 34.44
CA ALA A 69 -2.80 -0.59 35.17
C ALA A 69 -1.91 0.54 34.67
N SER A 70 -2.31 1.22 33.59
CA SER A 70 -1.64 2.45 33.17
C SER A 70 -1.72 3.45 34.34
N ASP A 71 -0.57 3.70 34.98
CA ASP A 71 -0.43 4.72 36.04
C ASP A 71 -0.57 6.15 35.48
N ASP A 72 -0.51 6.29 34.15
CA ASP A 72 -0.79 7.55 33.48
C ASP A 72 -2.32 7.77 33.40
N PRO A 73 -2.88 8.76 34.13
CA PRO A 73 -4.30 9.11 34.02
C PRO A 73 -4.69 9.61 32.62
N ASN A 74 -3.70 9.81 31.74
CA ASN A 74 -3.87 10.19 30.34
C ASN A 74 -3.89 9.00 29.35
N ASP A 75 -3.56 7.78 29.79
CA ASP A 75 -3.47 6.59 28.91
C ASP A 75 -4.72 5.70 28.96
N LEU A 76 -5.47 5.74 30.07
CA LEU A 76 -6.74 5.00 30.24
C LEU A 76 -7.95 5.69 29.63
N LEU A 77 -7.84 6.98 29.37
CA LEU A 77 -8.80 7.67 28.52
C LEU A 77 -8.14 7.70 27.14
N PRO A 78 -8.71 7.09 26.09
CA PRO A 78 -8.39 7.56 24.75
C PRO A 78 -8.66 9.06 24.82
N SER A 79 -7.59 9.89 24.78
CA SER A 79 -7.65 11.36 24.78
C SER A 79 -8.94 11.68 24.07
N THR A 80 -9.97 12.08 24.85
CA THR A 80 -11.34 12.14 24.33
C THR A 80 -11.20 12.95 23.07
N PRO A 81 -11.39 12.36 21.87
CA PRO A 81 -11.13 13.10 20.66
C PRO A 81 -11.98 14.34 20.83
N ASP A 82 -11.34 15.51 20.78
CA ASP A 82 -12.01 16.80 20.90
C ASP A 82 -13.37 16.67 20.22
N PRO A 83 -14.47 17.08 20.89
CA PRO A 83 -15.82 16.79 20.42
C PRO A 83 -15.89 17.10 18.94
N VAL A 84 -15.99 16.04 18.13
CA VAL A 84 -15.75 16.16 16.69
C VAL A 84 -16.76 17.16 16.17
N SER A 85 -16.26 18.30 15.68
CA SER A 85 -17.13 19.38 15.24
C SER A 85 -18.01 18.88 14.11
N PHE A 86 -19.26 19.37 14.05
CA PHE A 86 -20.17 19.05 12.95
C PHE A 86 -19.53 19.35 11.58
N THR A 87 -18.69 20.40 11.53
CA THR A 87 -17.93 20.76 10.33
C THR A 87 -16.91 19.69 9.94
N ASP A 88 -16.19 19.11 10.91
CA ASP A 88 -15.23 18.03 10.67
C ASP A 88 -15.91 16.75 10.19
N LEU A 89 -17.08 16.42 10.75
CA LEU A 89 -17.88 15.29 10.27
C LEU A 89 -18.37 15.51 8.84
N LYS A 90 -18.84 16.71 8.51
CA LYS A 90 -19.28 17.06 7.15
C LYS A 90 -18.13 16.94 6.16
N ASN A 91 -16.94 17.45 6.52
CA ASN A 91 -15.76 17.36 5.67
C ASN A 91 -15.34 15.91 5.44
N LYS A 92 -15.26 15.09 6.50
CA LYS A 92 -14.97 13.65 6.37
C LYS A 92 -16.01 12.92 5.51
N ALA A 93 -17.29 13.29 5.62
CA ALA A 93 -18.34 12.70 4.79
C ALA A 93 -18.20 13.07 3.31
N MET A 94 -17.73 14.28 2.99
CA MET A 94 -17.42 14.68 1.62
C MET A 94 -16.17 13.95 1.10
N ASP A 95 -15.10 13.88 1.90
CA ASP A 95 -13.88 13.14 1.56
C ASP A 95 -14.19 11.68 1.24
N LEU A 96 -15.08 11.04 2.01
CA LEU A 96 -15.51 9.66 1.77
C LEU A 96 -16.33 9.49 0.48
N ARG A 97 -17.06 10.53 0.04
CA ARG A 97 -17.84 10.50 -1.21
C ARG A 97 -16.95 10.69 -2.43
N GLU A 98 -15.89 11.47 -2.30
CA GLU A 98 -14.89 11.72 -3.35
C GLU A 98 -13.85 10.59 -3.42
N ALA A 99 -13.63 9.86 -2.32
CA ALA A 99 -12.70 8.75 -2.29
C ALA A 99 -13.16 7.57 -3.17
N PRO A 100 -12.24 6.93 -3.92
CA PRO A 100 -12.55 5.73 -4.68
C PRO A 100 -13.01 4.60 -3.75
N LYS A 101 -14.10 3.90 -4.11
CA LYS A 101 -14.73 2.82 -3.31
C LYS A 101 -13.80 1.66 -2.91
N MET A 102 -12.58 1.60 -3.46
CA MET A 102 -11.57 0.57 -3.19
C MET A 102 -10.45 1.04 -2.22
N SER A 103 -10.46 2.30 -1.78
CA SER A 103 -9.49 2.80 -0.81
C SER A 103 -9.83 2.26 0.57
N GLN A 104 -9.15 1.19 1.01
CA GLN A 104 -9.20 0.76 2.40
C GLN A 104 -8.69 1.89 3.29
N TRP A 105 -9.62 2.56 3.98
CA TRP A 105 -9.29 3.61 4.95
C TRP A 105 -8.61 2.98 6.16
N ASN A 106 -7.31 3.25 6.34
CA ASN A 106 -6.60 2.91 7.57
C ASN A 106 -6.63 4.14 8.50
N PRO A 107 -7.52 4.20 9.51
CA PRO A 107 -7.64 5.36 10.39
C PRO A 107 -6.36 5.64 11.19
N HIS A 108 -5.44 4.67 11.30
CA HIS A 108 -4.15 4.84 11.98
C HIS A 108 -3.04 5.42 11.09
N ALA A 109 -3.22 5.50 9.76
CA ALA A 109 -2.21 6.07 8.86
C ALA A 109 -2.05 7.59 9.04
N ASN A 110 -3.08 8.28 9.54
CA ASN A 110 -3.08 9.74 9.71
C ASN A 110 -2.60 10.19 11.11
N THR A 111 -2.43 9.26 12.07
CA THR A 111 -2.00 9.54 13.45
C THR A 111 -0.51 9.31 13.69
N SER A 112 0.26 8.80 12.71
CA SER A 112 1.71 8.69 12.87
C SER A 112 2.40 10.00 12.43
N ARG A 113 2.52 10.91 13.40
CA ARG A 113 3.46 12.04 13.50
C ARG A 113 3.63 12.88 12.22
N ARG A 114 3.24 14.16 12.33
CA ARG A 114 3.84 15.28 11.58
C ARG A 114 5.36 15.34 11.84
N THR A 115 6.13 14.43 11.25
CA THR A 115 7.58 14.60 11.09
C THR A 115 7.78 15.55 9.92
N GLN A 116 8.29 16.74 10.23
CA GLN A 116 8.51 17.89 9.36
C GLN A 116 9.59 17.68 8.28
N VAL A 117 9.74 16.48 7.70
CA VAL A 117 10.75 16.18 6.70
C VAL A 117 10.20 15.29 5.58
N ALA A 118 9.31 15.80 4.72
CA ALA A 118 9.01 15.21 3.40
C ALA A 118 8.11 16.10 2.52
N GLY A 119 8.40 17.39 2.40
CA GLY A 119 7.59 18.35 1.63
C GLY A 119 7.53 18.11 0.11
N LEU A 120 8.28 17.16 -0.47
CA LEU A 120 8.28 16.90 -1.92
C LEU A 120 7.72 15.53 -2.34
N TRP A 121 7.51 14.59 -1.42
CA TRP A 121 7.01 13.25 -1.78
C TRP A 121 5.49 13.20 -1.99
N SER A 122 4.72 14.08 -1.35
CA SER A 122 3.26 14.10 -1.48
C SER A 122 2.78 14.58 -2.86
N HIS A 123 3.47 15.53 -3.48
CA HIS A 123 3.12 16.04 -4.82
C HIS A 123 3.49 15.09 -5.96
N ILE A 124 4.59 14.33 -5.82
CA ILE A 124 5.03 13.37 -6.84
C ILE A 124 4.13 12.13 -6.87
N ARG A 125 3.57 11.72 -5.72
CA ARG A 125 2.57 10.64 -5.65
C ARG A 125 1.31 10.97 -6.43
N ARG A 126 0.77 12.19 -6.31
CA ARG A 126 -0.42 12.62 -7.06
C ARG A 126 -0.24 12.42 -8.57
N ARG A 127 0.88 12.86 -9.17
CA ARG A 127 1.08 12.68 -10.63
C ARG A 127 1.18 11.22 -11.07
N ARG A 128 1.82 10.37 -10.27
CA ARG A 128 1.91 8.93 -10.58
C ARG A 128 0.56 8.25 -10.43
N GLU A 129 -0.14 8.54 -9.35
CA GLU A 129 -1.47 7.99 -9.06
C GLU A 129 -2.49 8.44 -10.12
N LEU A 130 -2.45 9.70 -10.55
CA LEU A 130 -3.28 10.21 -11.65
C LEU A 130 -3.04 9.47 -12.96
N LYS A 131 -1.78 9.19 -13.31
CA LYS A 131 -1.45 8.37 -14.51
C LYS A 131 -1.91 6.93 -14.39
N ILE A 132 -1.89 6.37 -13.18
CA ILE A 132 -2.41 5.02 -12.94
C ILE A 132 -3.93 5.03 -13.10
N ILE A 133 -4.62 6.04 -12.58
CA ILE A 133 -6.07 6.21 -12.72
C ILE A 133 -6.44 6.38 -14.21
N GLU A 134 -5.72 7.23 -14.93
CA GLU A 134 -5.87 7.42 -16.38
C GLU A 134 -5.73 6.10 -17.15
N ALA A 135 -4.67 5.32 -16.87
CA ALA A 135 -4.44 4.05 -17.56
C ALA A 135 -5.41 2.93 -17.14
N LEU A 136 -5.88 2.89 -15.89
CA LEU A 136 -6.74 1.83 -15.38
C LEU A 136 -8.21 2.05 -15.76
N TYR A 137 -8.64 3.32 -15.81
CA TYR A 137 -10.03 3.70 -16.02
C TYR A 137 -10.28 4.37 -17.37
N GLY A 138 -9.25 4.59 -18.18
CA GLY A 138 -9.36 5.26 -19.47
C GLY A 138 -9.93 6.67 -19.33
N VAL A 139 -9.48 7.44 -18.34
CA VAL A 139 -9.97 8.80 -18.04
C VAL A 139 -8.87 9.83 -18.20
N ASP A 140 -9.16 10.97 -18.84
CA ASP A 140 -8.23 12.08 -18.92
C ASP A 140 -8.33 12.93 -17.65
N VAL A 141 -7.21 13.02 -16.92
CA VAL A 141 -7.07 13.79 -15.68
C VAL A 141 -6.09 14.95 -15.84
N THR A 142 -5.67 15.25 -17.07
CA THR A 142 -4.69 16.31 -17.37
C THR A 142 -5.30 17.72 -17.27
N HIS A 143 -6.60 17.85 -17.48
CA HIS A 143 -7.30 19.13 -17.47
C HIS A 143 -7.87 19.44 -16.08
N SER A 144 -7.57 20.65 -15.61
CA SER A 144 -7.80 21.13 -14.26
C SER A 144 -9.24 20.93 -13.76
N GLY A 145 -9.43 19.91 -12.92
CA GLY A 145 -10.57 19.77 -12.01
C GLY A 145 -11.69 18.83 -12.46
N ASN A 146 -11.77 18.48 -13.74
CA ASN A 146 -12.84 17.62 -14.25
C ASN A 146 -12.24 16.34 -14.85
N VAL A 147 -12.56 15.19 -14.24
CA VAL A 147 -12.23 13.87 -14.79
C VAL A 147 -13.13 13.64 -15.99
N MET A 148 -12.56 13.65 -17.19
CA MET A 148 -13.32 13.36 -18.42
C MET A 148 -13.06 11.91 -18.86
N PRO A 149 -14.06 11.22 -19.42
CA PRO A 149 -13.81 9.93 -20.07
C PRO A 149 -12.81 10.11 -21.22
N GLY A 150 -11.92 9.14 -21.37
CA GLY A 150 -10.94 9.10 -22.44
C GLY A 150 -11.60 8.92 -23.80
N LEU A 151 -10.90 9.36 -24.85
CA LEU A 151 -11.38 9.33 -26.22
C LEU A 151 -11.82 7.93 -26.66
N GLU A 152 -11.04 6.90 -26.30
CA GLU A 152 -11.32 5.50 -26.64
C GLU A 152 -12.69 5.02 -26.11
N VAL A 153 -13.05 5.43 -24.89
CA VAL A 153 -14.35 5.11 -24.27
C VAL A 153 -15.50 5.80 -24.99
N LEU A 154 -15.28 7.04 -25.45
CA LEU A 154 -16.27 7.78 -26.22
C LEU A 154 -16.46 7.18 -27.62
N GLU A 155 -15.38 6.77 -28.28
CA GLU A 155 -15.43 6.12 -29.59
C GLU A 155 -16.19 4.78 -29.52
N GLU A 156 -15.90 3.92 -28.54
CA GLU A 156 -16.65 2.67 -28.31
C GLU A 156 -18.15 2.93 -28.07
N SER A 157 -18.48 3.95 -27.27
CA SER A 157 -19.88 4.32 -27.02
C SER A 157 -20.59 4.83 -28.28
N ALA A 158 -19.88 5.56 -29.14
CA ALA A 158 -20.45 6.05 -30.40
C ALA A 158 -20.68 4.91 -31.40
N GLU A 159 -19.74 3.96 -31.49
CA GLU A 159 -19.87 2.77 -32.33
C GLU A 159 -21.04 1.88 -31.91
N THR A 160 -21.21 1.66 -30.61
CA THR A 160 -22.32 0.86 -30.07
C THR A 160 -23.67 1.52 -30.34
N LEU A 161 -23.79 2.84 -30.18
CA LEU A 161 -25.00 3.58 -30.53
C LEU A 161 -25.33 3.47 -32.02
N MET A 162 -24.35 3.69 -32.90
CA MET A 162 -24.58 3.56 -34.36
C MET A 162 -24.98 2.14 -34.77
N LYS A 163 -24.42 1.13 -34.11
CA LYS A 163 -24.79 -0.26 -34.36
C LYS A 163 -26.23 -0.54 -33.93
N ASN A 164 -26.63 -0.10 -32.74
CA ASN A 164 -27.99 -0.26 -32.24
C ASN A 164 -29.01 0.45 -33.15
N GLU A 165 -28.71 1.67 -33.59
CA GLU A 165 -29.56 2.40 -34.53
C GLU A 165 -29.72 1.69 -35.88
N ARG A 166 -28.70 0.96 -36.34
CA ARG A 166 -28.80 0.14 -37.56
C ARG A 166 -29.69 -1.09 -37.32
N GLU A 167 -29.48 -1.80 -36.23
CA GLU A 167 -30.27 -2.99 -35.89
C GLU A 167 -31.75 -2.65 -35.66
N ASP A 168 -32.04 -1.50 -35.03
CA ASP A 168 -33.41 -1.07 -34.80
C ASP A 168 -34.13 -0.73 -36.13
N LYS A 169 -33.43 -0.12 -37.09
CA LYS A 169 -33.97 0.11 -38.45
C LYS A 169 -34.23 -1.18 -39.20
N GLU A 170 -33.29 -2.14 -39.12
CA GLU A 170 -33.45 -3.45 -39.76
C GLU A 170 -34.66 -4.20 -39.17
N ARG A 171 -34.87 -4.16 -37.85
CA ARG A 171 -36.07 -4.75 -37.21
C ARG A 171 -37.36 -4.06 -37.65
N GLU A 172 -37.39 -2.74 -37.73
CA GLU A 172 -38.56 -2.00 -38.20
C GLU A 172 -38.90 -2.35 -39.67
N GLU A 173 -37.89 -2.48 -40.53
CA GLU A 173 -38.08 -2.89 -41.93
C GLU A 173 -38.60 -4.34 -42.03
N GLU A 174 -38.07 -5.27 -41.23
CA GLU A 174 -38.54 -6.65 -41.16
C GLU A 174 -39.99 -6.75 -40.66
N GLU A 175 -40.37 -5.95 -39.66
CA GLU A 175 -41.74 -5.90 -39.14
C GLU A 175 -42.72 -5.36 -40.20
N LEU A 176 -42.33 -4.32 -40.94
CA LEU A 176 -43.12 -3.77 -42.04
C LEU A 176 -43.26 -4.78 -43.20
N GLU A 177 -42.18 -5.47 -43.59
CA GLU A 177 -42.26 -6.53 -44.60
C GLU A 177 -43.16 -7.70 -44.16
N ALA A 178 -43.08 -8.09 -42.89
CA ALA A 178 -43.92 -9.15 -42.32
C ALA A 178 -45.40 -8.74 -42.27
N ALA A 179 -45.70 -7.46 -42.01
CA ALA A 179 -47.06 -6.93 -42.03
C ALA A 179 -47.63 -6.86 -43.45
N VAL A 180 -46.80 -6.57 -44.46
CA VAL A 180 -47.21 -6.54 -45.88
C VAL A 180 -47.41 -7.94 -46.48
N ARG A 181 -46.71 -8.96 -45.96
CA ARG A 181 -46.85 -10.37 -46.40
C ARG A 181 -48.04 -11.11 -45.78
N ARG A 182 -48.69 -10.55 -44.75
CA ARG A 182 -49.93 -11.09 -44.15
C ARG A 182 -51.17 -10.56 -44.87
#